data_AF-A0A2E6VE53-F1
#
_entry.id   AF-A0A2E6VE53-F1
#
_cell.length_a   1.000
_cell.length_b   1.000
_cell.length_c   1.000
_cell.angle_alpha   90.00
_cell.angle_beta   90.00
_cell.angle_gamma   90.00
#
_symmetry.space_group_name_H-M   'P 1'
#
loop_
_entity.id
_entity.type
_entity.pdbx_description
1 polymer ?
#
loop_
_entity_poly.entity_id
_entity_poly.type
_entity_poly.pdbx_seq_one_letter_code
_entity_poly.pdbx_strand_id
1 'polypeptide(L)'
;MVTFIAFGFVIFLAGGGHGTYLPMKYLFPYSMIIAILNKNINWLAISIGLLQFPIYSLIIDNKLKWKILVLVLHIFAIIIVLNMNDQIFN
;
A
#
# COMPACT_ATOMS: atom_id res chain seq x y z
N MET A 1 -18.91 -4.40 -8.74
CA MET A 1 -19.27 -5.06 -7.47
C MET A 1 -18.04 -5.43 -6.64
N VAL A 2 -17.07 -6.16 -7.20
CA VAL A 2 -15.83 -6.58 -6.51
C VAL A 2 -15.02 -5.39 -5.94
N THR A 3 -14.88 -4.30 -6.68
CA THR A 3 -14.12 -3.11 -6.25
C THR A 3 -14.67 -2.46 -4.99
N PHE A 4 -16.00 -2.36 -4.85
CA PHE A 4 -16.63 -1.75 -3.67
C PHE A 4 -16.46 -2.60 -2.41
N ILE A 5 -16.54 -3.92 -2.55
CA ILE A 5 -16.30 -4.87 -1.45
C ILE A 5 -14.83 -4.82 -1.02
N ALA A 6 -13.90 -4.83 -1.99
CA ALA A 6 -12.48 -4.70 -1.72
C ALA A 6 -12.15 -3.37 -1.03
N PHE A 7 -12.79 -2.27 -1.45
CA PHE A 7 -12.61 -0.96 -0.83
C PHE A 7 -13.11 -0.93 0.62
N GLY A 8 -14.30 -1.46 0.88
CA GLY A 8 -14.83 -1.59 2.25
C GLY A 8 -13.93 -2.47 3.13
N PHE A 9 -13.39 -3.55 2.57
CA PHE A 9 -12.43 -4.42 3.27
C PHE A 9 -11.11 -3.70 3.56
N VAL A 10 -10.60 -2.89 2.63
CA VAL A 10 -9.41 -2.05 2.86
C VAL A 10 -9.64 -1.04 3.98
N ILE A 11 -10.81 -0.40 4.04
CA ILE A 11 -11.16 0.52 5.14
C ILE A 11 -11.21 -0.22 6.48
N PHE A 12 -11.79 -1.42 6.50
CA PHE A 12 -11.80 -2.28 7.69
C PHE A 12 -10.38 -2.67 8.13
N LEU A 13 -9.51 -3.05 7.18
CA LEU A 13 -8.11 -3.41 7.43
C LEU A 13 -7.22 -2.23 7.82
N ALA A 14 -7.57 -1.00 7.39
CA ALA A 14 -6.97 0.23 7.89
C ALA A 14 -7.38 0.54 9.34
N GLY A 15 -8.20 -0.33 9.95
CA GLY A 15 -8.45 -0.33 11.38
C GLY A 15 -9.47 0.69 11.85
N GLY A 16 -10.19 1.37 10.94
CA GLY A 16 -11.19 2.39 11.30
C GLY A 16 -10.69 3.47 12.27
N GLY A 17 -9.38 3.69 12.38
CA GLY A 17 -8.74 4.59 13.35
C GLY A 17 -8.06 3.94 14.57
N HIS A 18 -8.22 2.63 14.80
CA HIS A 18 -7.68 1.91 15.98
C HIS A 18 -7.12 0.50 15.70
N GLY A 19 -7.01 0.08 14.44
CA GLY A 19 -6.49 -1.25 14.08
C GLY A 19 -5.00 -1.27 13.79
N THR A 20 -4.41 -2.46 13.83
CA THR A 20 -3.04 -2.69 13.38
C THR A 20 -2.96 -2.40 11.88
N TYR A 21 -2.20 -1.39 11.47
CA TYR A 21 -1.99 -1.04 10.06
C TYR A 21 -1.10 -2.05 9.32
N LEU A 22 -0.84 -3.21 9.93
CA LEU A 22 -0.06 -4.30 9.37
C LEU A 22 -0.61 -4.76 8.00
N PRO A 23 -1.92 -4.97 7.80
CA PRO A 23 -2.45 -5.35 6.49
C PRO A 23 -2.22 -4.25 5.45
N MET A 24 -2.28 -2.98 5.85
CA MET A 24 -2.02 -1.85 4.97
C MET A 24 -0.55 -1.76 4.56
N LYS A 25 0.38 -2.14 5.45
CA LYS A 25 1.81 -2.27 5.12
C LYS A 25 2.05 -3.34 4.05
N TYR A 26 1.30 -4.45 4.07
CA TYR A 26 1.40 -5.48 3.03
C TYR A 26 0.75 -5.08 1.72
N LEU A 27 -0.44 -4.47 1.76
CA LEU A 27 -1.21 -4.17 0.54
C LEU A 27 -0.77 -2.88 -0.14
N PHE A 28 -0.38 -1.85 0.62
CA PHE A 28 -0.06 -0.51 0.14
C PHE A 28 1.27 0.01 0.71
N PRO A 29 2.39 -0.73 0.54
CA PRO A 29 3.66 -0.41 1.18
C PRO A 29 4.17 0.99 0.81
N TYR A 30 3.99 1.43 -0.45
CA TYR A 30 4.44 2.75 -0.91
C TYR A 30 3.66 3.90 -0.26
N SER A 31 2.33 3.78 -0.19
CA SER A 31 1.48 4.75 0.52
C SER A 31 1.87 4.83 2.00
N MET A 32 2.13 3.68 2.63
CA MET A 32 2.50 3.61 4.03
C MET A 32 3.89 4.21 4.31
N ILE A 33 4.88 3.97 3.44
CA ILE A 33 6.20 4.62 3.55
C ILE A 33 6.03 6.15 3.51
N ILE A 34 5.27 6.67 2.55
CA ILE A 34 5.04 8.11 2.40
C ILE A 34 4.30 8.68 3.62
N ALA A 35 3.26 7.99 4.10
CA ALA A 35 2.55 8.40 5.31
C ALA A 35 3.47 8.43 6.53
N ILE A 36 4.37 7.44 6.65
CA ILE A 36 5.32 7.35 7.77
C ILE A 36 6.34 8.49 7.73
N LEU A 37 6.97 8.71 6.57
CA LEU A 37 7.94 9.80 6.39
C LEU A 37 7.34 11.18 6.65
N ASN A 38 6.07 11.38 6.27
CA ASN A 38 5.36 12.64 6.48
C ASN A 38 4.67 12.76 7.85
N LYS A 39 4.74 11.72 8.69
CA LYS A 39 4.03 11.63 9.98
C LYS A 39 2.52 11.90 9.87
N ASN A 40 1.92 11.65 8.71
CA ASN A 40 0.50 11.91 8.45
C ASN A 40 0.06 11.17 7.16
N ILE A 41 -1.16 10.63 7.16
CA ILE A 41 -1.84 10.16 5.95
C ILE A 41 -2.34 11.39 5.17
N ASN A 42 -1.46 12.00 4.39
CA ASN A 42 -1.80 13.14 3.55
C ASN A 42 -2.35 12.71 2.17
N TRP A 43 -2.84 13.67 1.40
CA TRP A 43 -3.36 13.45 0.05
C TRP A 43 -2.36 12.76 -0.89
N LEU A 44 -1.06 12.97 -0.69
CA LEU A 44 -0.02 12.33 -1.49
C LEU A 44 0.02 10.82 -1.23
N ALA A 45 0.03 10.40 0.04
CA ALA A 45 -0.01 8.98 0.41
C ALA A 45 -1.26 8.30 -0.17
N ILE A 46 -2.43 8.92 0.01
CA ILE A 46 -3.71 8.41 -0.52
C ILE A 46 -3.66 8.25 -2.03
N SER A 47 -3.18 9.27 -2.75
CA SER A 47 -3.10 9.26 -4.22
C SER A 47 -2.18 8.15 -4.71
N ILE A 48 -1.03 7.93 -4.05
CA ILE A 48 -0.11 6.86 -4.38
C ILE A 48 -0.74 5.49 -4.14
N GLY A 49 -1.45 5.29 -3.02
CA GLY A 49 -2.16 4.05 -2.74
C GLY A 49 -3.23 3.72 -3.79
N LEU A 50 -3.99 4.74 -4.22
CA LEU A 50 -5.01 4.59 -5.27
C LEU A 50 -4.40 4.26 -6.64
N LEU A 51 -3.26 4.87 -6.98
CA LEU A 51 -2.58 4.65 -8.26
C LEU A 51 -1.77 3.35 -8.30
N GLN A 52 -1.41 2.78 -7.15
CA GLN A 52 -0.54 1.60 -7.06
C GLN A 52 -1.04 0.42 -7.91
N PHE A 53 -2.29 0.01 -7.72
CA PHE A 53 -2.85 -1.15 -8.44
C PHE A 53 -3.11 -0.87 -9.93
N PRO A 54 -3.67 0.29 -10.34
CA PRO A 54 -3.76 0.68 -11.75
C PRO A 54 -2.40 0.66 -12.47
N ILE A 55 -1.35 1.19 -11.82
CA ILE A 55 0.01 1.17 -12.38
C ILE A 55 0.50 -0.28 -12.51
N TYR A 56 0.26 -1.14 -11.51
CA TYR A 56 0.65 -2.55 -11.58
C TYR A 56 -0.05 -3.27 -12.72
N SER A 57 -1.36 -3.08 -12.91
CA SER A 57 -2.09 -3.71 -14.01
C SER A 57 -1.51 -3.33 -15.37
N LEU A 58 -1.21 -2.04 -15.58
CA LEU A 58 -0.62 -1.56 -16.84
C LEU A 58 0.77 -2.16 -17.11
N ILE A 59 1.57 -2.40 -16.07
CA ILE A 59 2.92 -2.93 -16.21
C ILE A 59 2.90 -4.46 -16.43
N ILE A 60 2.03 -5.17 -15.71
CA ILE A 60 1.96 -6.64 -15.68
C ILE A 60 1.46 -7.21 -17.01
N ASP A 61 0.63 -6.50 -17.75
CA ASP A 61 0.07 -6.97 -19.04
C ASP A 61 1.12 -7.13 -20.16
N ASN A 62 2.36 -6.68 -19.94
CA ASN A 62 3.41 -6.69 -20.96
C ASN A 62 4.19 -8.03 -21.04
N LYS A 63 5.09 -8.28 -20.09
CA LYS A 63 6.05 -9.41 -20.15
C LYS A 63 6.31 -9.97 -18.75
N LEU A 64 6.62 -11.27 -18.65
CA LEU A 64 6.94 -11.94 -17.38
C LEU A 64 8.01 -11.19 -16.56
N LYS A 65 9.06 -10.67 -17.22
CA LYS A 65 10.11 -9.87 -16.57
C LYS A 65 9.56 -8.65 -15.81
N TRP A 66 8.53 -7.99 -16.33
CA TRP A 66 7.91 -6.83 -15.71
C TRP A 66 7.06 -7.22 -14.51
N LYS A 67 6.39 -8.38 -14.59
CA LYS A 67 5.66 -8.97 -13.44
C LYS A 67 6.62 -9.25 -12.28
N ILE A 68 7.74 -9.90 -12.58
CA ILE A 68 8.79 -10.20 -11.58
C ILE A 68 9.35 -8.90 -11.01
N LEU A 69 9.63 -7.89 -11.84
CA LEU A 69 10.14 -6.60 -11.37
C LEU A 69 9.16 -5.92 -10.40
N VAL A 70 7.88 -5.82 -10.76
CA VAL A 70 6.84 -5.22 -9.90
C VAL A 70 6.74 -5.98 -8.58
N LEU A 71 6.74 -7.31 -8.62
CA LEU A 71 6.68 -8.15 -7.42
C LEU A 71 7.89 -7.93 -6.51
N VAL A 72 9.10 -7.92 -7.06
CA VAL A 72 10.34 -7.69 -6.31
C VAL A 72 10.33 -6.30 -5.67
N LEU A 73 9.96 -5.27 -6.42
CA LEU A 73 9.88 -3.91 -5.90
C LEU A 73 8.84 -3.80 -4.79
N HIS A 74 7.68 -4.45 -4.95
CA HIS A 74 6.62 -4.43 -3.96
C HIS A 74 7.04 -5.15 -2.67
N ILE A 75 7.65 -6.35 -2.78
CA ILE A 75 8.20 -7.08 -1.63
C ILE A 75 9.27 -6.25 -0.92
N PHE A 76 10.16 -5.59 -1.68
CA PHE A 76 11.19 -4.73 -1.12
C PHE A 76 10.58 -3.55 -0.34
N ALA A 77 9.53 -2.93 -0.87
CA ALA A 77 8.80 -1.86 -0.18
C ALA A 77 8.10 -2.37 1.10
N ILE A 78 7.54 -3.59 1.09
CA ILE A 78 6.97 -4.23 2.29
C ILE A 78 8.05 -4.39 3.36
N ILE A 79 9.22 -4.91 3.01
CA ILE A 79 10.33 -5.10 3.95
C ILE A 79 10.74 -3.75 4.55
N ILE A 80 10.89 -2.71 3.72
CA ILE A 80 11.21 -1.36 4.22
C ILE A 80 10.17 -0.90 5.23
N VAL A 81 8.88 -0.91 4.88
CA VAL A 81 7.85 -0.33 5.73
C VAL A 81 7.61 -1.11 7.03
N LEU A 82 7.86 -2.42 7.03
CA LEU A 82 7.81 -3.23 8.25
C LEU A 82 8.94 -2.89 9.24
N ASN A 83 10.08 -2.40 8.74
CA ASN A 83 11.20 -1.96 9.56
C ASN A 83 11.15 -0.47 9.94
N MET A 84 10.15 0.27 9.46
CA MET A 84 9.96 1.68 9.81
C MET A 84 9.14 1.82 11.10
N ASN A 85 9.55 2.76 11.96
CA ASN A 85 8.82 3.14 13.16
C ASN A 85 7.57 3.95 12.78
N ASP A 86 6.41 3.52 13.25
CA ASP A 86 5.12 3.92 12.74
C ASP A 86 4.20 4.49 13.83
N GLN A 87 4.77 5.30 14.72
CA GLN A 87 4.11 6.01 15.85
C GLN A 87 2.88 6.85 15.50
N ILE A 88 2.58 7.02 14.21
CA ILE A 88 1.45 7.79 13.68
C ILE A 88 0.18 6.94 13.66
N PHE A 89 0.34 5.62 13.81
CA PHE A 89 -0.71 4.62 13.74
C PHE A 89 -1.04 3.98 15.10
N ASN A 90 -0.38 4.43 16.17
CA ASN A 90 -0.59 4.01 17.56
C ASN A 90 -1.32 5.09 18.36
#